data_AF-A0AAN6G8E9-F1
#
_entry.id   AF-A0AAN6G8E9-F1
#
_cell.length_a   1.000
_cell.length_b   1.000
_cell.length_c   1.000
_cell.angle_alpha   90.00
_cell.angle_beta   90.00
_cell.angle_gamma   90.00
#
_symmetry.space_group_name_H-M   'P 1'
#
loop_
_entity.id
_entity.type
_entity.pdbx_description
1 polymer ?
#
loop_
_entity_poly.entity_id
_entity_poly.type
_entity_poly.pdbx_seq_one_letter_code
_entity_poly.pdbx_strand_id
1 'polypeptide(L)'
;MGGDALLTPLSETQIQRELYDKVRPFLRGRSSWLSQEFSFWPTAPAHDTNGGIYELRTYHLKPGHLLEWAQHWQRGLEARRKFVEPVGAWFAQIGGLHTVVHLWSYPNLAARKETRDAAWQVATWNDTVSQTVKLIDKMHAQIMRPLPFSPLH
;
A
#
# COMPACT_ATOMS: atom_id res chain seq x y z
N MET A 1 -11.26 -45.31 6.94
CA MET A 1 -10.99 -44.34 8.02
C MET A 1 -9.92 -43.36 7.54
N GLY A 2 -10.28 -42.32 6.78
CA GLY A 2 -9.29 -41.50 6.08
C GLY A 2 -9.82 -40.15 5.61
N GLY A 3 -10.51 -39.43 6.49
CA GLY A 3 -10.98 -38.08 6.23
C GLY A 3 -10.96 -37.28 7.52
N ASP A 4 -9.89 -36.51 7.75
CA ASP A 4 -9.90 -35.39 8.71
C ASP A 4 -8.60 -34.55 8.71
N ALA A 5 -7.53 -35.00 8.06
CA ALA A 5 -6.24 -34.30 8.09
C ALA A 5 -6.21 -32.94 7.35
N LEU A 6 -7.28 -32.53 6.67
CA LEU A 6 -7.34 -31.29 5.87
C LEU A 6 -8.14 -30.16 6.52
N LEU A 7 -8.64 -30.33 7.76
CA LEU A 7 -9.50 -29.35 8.42
C LEU A 7 -8.91 -28.74 9.69
N THR A 8 -7.69 -29.11 10.09
CA THR A 8 -7.06 -28.48 11.27
C THR A 8 -6.77 -27.01 10.97
N PRO A 9 -7.36 -26.06 11.71
CA PRO A 9 -7.06 -24.65 11.55
C PRO A 9 -5.54 -24.42 11.68
N LEU A 10 -4.97 -23.54 10.84
CA LEU A 10 -3.53 -23.21 10.89
C LEU A 10 -3.08 -22.85 12.31
N SER A 11 -3.93 -22.16 13.08
CA SER A 11 -3.71 -21.81 14.50
C SER A 11 -3.43 -23.00 15.42
N GLU A 12 -3.90 -24.19 15.04
CA GLU A 12 -3.80 -25.42 15.84
C GLU A 12 -2.69 -26.36 15.35
N THR A 13 -2.03 -26.02 14.24
CA THR A 13 -0.93 -26.81 13.68
C THR A 13 0.35 -26.68 14.49
N GLN A 14 1.16 -27.74 14.50
CA GLN A 14 2.48 -27.73 15.13
C GLN A 14 3.42 -26.71 14.47
N ILE A 15 3.36 -26.58 13.14
CA ILE A 15 4.14 -25.61 12.37
C ILE A 15 3.89 -24.18 12.86
N GLN A 16 2.62 -23.82 13.09
CA GLN A 16 2.26 -22.49 13.57
C GLN A 16 2.76 -22.24 14.99
N ARG A 17 2.66 -23.23 15.89
CA ARG A 17 3.21 -23.12 17.25
C ARG A 17 4.72 -22.91 17.23
N GLU A 18 5.45 -23.72 16.47
CA GLU A 18 6.91 -23.58 16.34
C GLU A 18 7.32 -22.23 15.75
N LEU A 19 6.58 -21.74 14.75
CA LEU A 19 6.79 -20.41 14.18
C LEU A 19 6.59 -19.32 15.25
N TYR A 20 5.48 -19.39 16.00
CA TYR A 20 5.20 -18.43 17.06
C TYR A 20 6.28 -18.43 18.14
N ASP A 21 6.70 -19.61 18.62
CA ASP A 21 7.72 -19.70 19.66
C ASP A 21 9.07 -19.12 19.20
N LYS A 22 9.44 -19.34 17.93
CA LYS A 22 10.67 -18.77 17.35
C LYS A 22 10.58 -17.27 17.11
N VAL A 23 9.42 -16.76 16.68
CA VAL A 23 9.26 -15.36 16.28
C VAL A 23 8.93 -14.45 17.48
N ARG A 24 8.20 -14.97 18.47
CA ARG A 24 7.68 -14.21 19.63
C ARG A 24 8.75 -13.41 20.39
N PRO A 25 9.96 -13.92 20.68
CA PRO A 25 11.00 -13.13 21.34
C PRO A 25 11.45 -11.89 20.53
N PHE A 26 11.25 -11.91 19.22
CA PHE A 26 11.62 -10.82 18.30
C PHE A 26 10.45 -9.86 18.00
N LEU A 27 9.21 -10.21 18.37
CA LEU A 27 8.05 -9.35 18.18
C LEU A 27 8.02 -8.24 19.24
N ARG A 28 8.46 -7.04 18.83
CA ARG A 28 8.43 -5.84 19.70
C ARG A 28 7.06 -5.18 19.78
N GLY A 29 6.19 -5.42 18.80
CA GLY A 29 4.86 -4.85 18.76
C GLY A 29 4.08 -5.31 17.52
N ARG A 30 2.76 -5.18 17.59
CA ARG A 30 1.85 -5.42 16.48
C ARG A 30 0.87 -4.26 16.39
N SER A 31 0.68 -3.73 15.19
CA SER A 31 -0.35 -2.74 14.91
C SER A 31 -1.21 -3.27 13.77
N SER A 32 -2.53 -3.14 13.92
CA SER A 32 -3.51 -3.51 12.91
C SER A 32 -4.36 -2.29 12.61
N TRP A 33 -4.45 -1.92 11.33
CA TRP A 33 -5.29 -0.81 10.87
C TRP A 33 -6.36 -1.36 9.96
N LEU A 34 -7.62 -1.00 10.24
CA LEU A 34 -8.71 -1.25 9.31
C LEU A 34 -8.82 -0.04 8.39
N SER A 35 -8.73 -0.28 7.09
CA SER A 35 -8.74 0.80 6.09
C SER A 35 -9.86 0.58 5.09
N GLN A 36 -10.42 1.68 4.60
CA GLN A 36 -11.44 1.71 3.55
C GLN A 36 -10.80 2.20 2.25
N GLU A 37 -11.18 1.60 1.13
CA GLU A 37 -10.70 2.03 -0.18
C GLU A 37 -11.31 3.37 -0.62
N PHE A 38 -10.57 4.14 -1.42
CA PHE A 38 -11.11 5.34 -2.05
C PHE A 38 -11.96 4.97 -3.27
N SER A 39 -13.17 5.54 -3.37
CA SER A 39 -14.09 5.26 -4.49
C SER A 39 -13.56 5.70 -5.85
N PHE A 40 -12.77 6.79 -5.91
CA PHE A 40 -12.15 7.27 -7.15
C PHE A 40 -10.88 6.48 -7.54
N TRP A 41 -10.45 5.56 -6.67
CA TRP A 41 -9.25 4.77 -6.84
C TRP A 41 -9.46 3.34 -6.34
N PRO A 42 -10.28 2.56 -7.07
CA PRO A 42 -10.57 1.18 -6.71
C PRO A 42 -9.30 0.34 -6.74
N THR A 43 -9.28 -0.68 -5.88
CA THR A 43 -8.19 -1.66 -5.85
C THR A 43 -8.17 -2.45 -7.15
N ALA A 44 -7.03 -2.47 -7.84
CA ALA A 44 -6.84 -3.25 -9.05
C ALA A 44 -6.89 -4.76 -8.73
N PRO A 45 -7.37 -5.60 -9.65
CA PRO A 45 -7.20 -7.04 -9.54
C PRO A 45 -5.73 -7.42 -9.35
N ALA A 46 -5.51 -8.54 -8.67
CA ALA A 46 -4.18 -9.09 -8.53
C ALA A 46 -3.59 -9.37 -9.92
N HIS A 47 -2.38 -8.87 -10.18
CA HIS A 47 -1.67 -9.04 -11.44
C HIS A 47 -0.22 -9.36 -11.17
N ASP A 48 0.33 -10.27 -11.99
CA ASP A 48 1.70 -10.71 -11.92
C ASP A 48 2.64 -9.55 -12.30
N THR A 49 3.58 -9.22 -11.42
CA THR A 49 4.56 -8.15 -11.68
C THR A 49 5.84 -8.67 -12.33
N ASN A 50 5.88 -9.96 -12.63
CA ASN A 50 6.98 -10.73 -13.18
C ASN A 50 8.28 -10.51 -12.39
N GLY A 51 8.19 -10.56 -11.06
CA GLY A 51 9.31 -10.28 -10.15
C GLY A 51 9.60 -8.80 -9.93
N GLY A 52 8.63 -7.93 -10.20
CA GLY A 52 8.68 -6.50 -9.95
C GLY A 52 8.73 -6.14 -8.45
N ILE A 53 8.60 -4.84 -8.19
CA ILE A 53 8.60 -4.27 -6.84
C ILE A 53 7.32 -3.50 -6.59
N TYR A 54 6.93 -3.42 -5.32
CA TYR A 54 5.85 -2.57 -4.85
C TYR A 54 6.40 -1.44 -3.99
N GLU A 55 5.84 -0.25 -4.16
CA GLU A 55 6.06 0.88 -3.25
C GLU A 55 4.78 1.15 -2.46
N LEU A 56 4.81 0.84 -1.16
CA LEU A 56 3.77 1.25 -0.21
C LEU A 56 4.13 2.62 0.35
N ARG A 57 3.24 3.59 0.16
CA ARG A 57 3.41 4.94 0.72
C ARG A 57 2.33 5.17 1.75
N THR A 58 2.74 5.66 2.91
CA THR A 58 1.88 5.91 4.08
C THR A 58 2.03 7.37 4.49
N TYR A 59 0.96 8.14 4.39
CA TYR A 59 0.96 9.56 4.75
C TYR A 59 0.06 9.80 5.94
N HIS A 60 0.64 10.42 6.96
CA HIS A 60 -0.10 10.96 8.10
C HIS A 60 -0.50 12.39 7.76
N LEU A 61 -1.79 12.58 7.56
CA LEU A 61 -2.40 13.87 7.29
C LEU A 61 -2.62 14.63 8.59
N LYS A 62 -2.64 15.95 8.48
CA LYS A 62 -3.14 16.83 9.54
C LYS A 62 -4.61 16.49 9.83
N PRO A 63 -5.05 16.53 11.10
CA PRO A 63 -6.45 16.27 11.45
C PRO A 63 -7.42 17.14 10.65
N GLY A 64 -8.50 16.55 10.14
CA GLY A 64 -9.53 17.27 9.37
C GLY A 64 -9.27 17.42 7.86
N HIS A 65 -8.09 17.08 7.35
CA HIS A 65 -7.72 17.36 5.96
C HIS A 65 -7.90 16.19 4.98
N LEU A 66 -8.47 15.05 5.41
CA LEU A 66 -8.61 13.86 4.57
C LEU A 66 -9.38 14.12 3.27
N LEU A 67 -10.54 14.79 3.36
CA LEU A 67 -11.39 15.04 2.19
C LEU A 67 -10.74 16.02 1.22
N GLU A 68 -10.12 17.08 1.74
CA GLU A 68 -9.36 18.05 0.95
C GLU A 68 -8.20 17.37 0.20
N TRP A 69 -7.42 16.55 0.92
CA TRP A 69 -6.34 15.78 0.33
C TRP A 69 -6.86 14.85 -0.78
N ALA A 70 -7.96 14.15 -0.54
CA ALA A 70 -8.57 13.24 -1.51
C ALA A 70 -9.03 13.97 -2.78
N GLN A 71 -9.63 15.16 -2.67
CA GLN A 71 -10.07 15.96 -3.81
C GLN A 71 -8.89 16.45 -4.68
N HIS A 72 -7.79 16.86 -4.05
CA HIS A 72 -6.58 17.19 -4.81
C HIS A 72 -6.00 15.95 -5.50
N TRP A 73 -5.92 14.82 -4.80
CA TRP A 73 -5.40 13.58 -5.36
C TRP A 73 -6.24 13.05 -6.51
N GLN A 74 -7.56 13.10 -6.42
CA GLN A 74 -8.46 12.66 -7.49
C GLN A 74 -8.17 13.40 -8.81
N ARG A 75 -7.90 14.71 -8.76
CA ARG A 75 -7.54 15.51 -9.94
C ARG A 75 -6.17 15.14 -10.51
N GLY A 76 -5.18 14.89 -9.65
CA GLY A 76 -3.83 14.52 -10.09
C GLY A 76 -3.68 13.07 -10.53
N LEU A 77 -4.60 12.19 -10.14
CA LEU A 77 -4.49 10.76 -10.41
C LEU A 77 -4.54 10.45 -11.91
N GLU A 78 -5.36 11.18 -12.68
CA GLU A 78 -5.43 11.03 -14.14
C GLU A 78 -4.09 11.33 -14.82
N ALA A 79 -3.35 12.32 -14.31
CA ALA A 79 -2.01 12.62 -14.78
C ALA A 79 -1.03 11.49 -14.48
N ARG A 80 -1.16 10.88 -13.30
CA ARG A 80 -0.25 9.84 -12.80
C ARG A 80 -0.47 8.48 -13.47
N ARG A 81 -1.73 8.13 -13.77
CA ARG A 81 -2.11 6.88 -14.45
C ARG A 81 -1.45 6.70 -15.82
N LYS A 82 -1.03 7.81 -16.47
CA LYS A 82 -0.28 7.76 -17.73
C LYS A 82 1.10 7.11 -17.61
N PHE A 83 1.65 7.03 -16.41
CA PHE A 83 3.03 6.54 -16.19
C PHE A 83 3.11 5.26 -15.37
N VAL A 84 2.13 5.01 -14.51
CA VAL A 84 2.08 3.82 -13.66
C VAL A 84 0.64 3.50 -13.31
N GLU A 85 0.26 2.23 -13.51
CA GLU A 85 -1.03 1.73 -13.06
C GLU A 85 -0.98 1.58 -11.54
N PRO A 86 -1.88 2.23 -10.81
CA PRO A 86 -1.88 2.08 -9.37
C PRO A 86 -2.51 0.76 -8.93
N VAL A 87 -2.04 0.23 -7.81
CA VAL A 87 -2.61 -1.01 -7.24
C VAL A 87 -3.84 -0.72 -6.40
N GLY A 88 -3.80 0.39 -5.64
CA GLY A 88 -4.94 0.80 -4.83
C GLY A 88 -4.56 1.89 -3.83
N ALA A 89 -5.57 2.53 -3.27
CA ALA A 89 -5.43 3.52 -2.21
C ALA A 89 -6.54 3.39 -1.18
N TRP A 90 -6.17 3.55 0.08
CA TRP A 90 -7.03 3.37 1.23
C TRP A 90 -6.79 4.46 2.28
N PHE A 91 -7.74 4.63 3.18
CA PHE A 91 -7.64 5.50 4.34
C PHE A 91 -8.08 4.76 5.59
N ALA A 92 -7.36 4.99 6.69
CA ALA A 92 -7.60 4.28 7.95
C ALA A 92 -8.92 4.72 8.59
N GLN A 93 -9.77 3.74 8.90
CA GLN A 93 -10.99 3.87 9.69
C GLN A 93 -10.73 3.58 11.18
N ILE A 94 -9.86 2.61 11.46
CA ILE A 94 -9.51 2.17 12.82
C ILE A 94 -8.00 2.02 12.92
N GLY A 95 -7.42 2.46 14.03
CA GLY A 95 -5.98 2.40 14.29
C GLY A 95 -5.30 3.73 13.99
N GLY A 96 -4.42 3.77 12.98
CA GLY A 96 -3.69 4.98 12.60
C GLY A 96 -4.57 6.02 11.92
N LEU A 97 -5.39 6.74 12.68
CA LEU A 97 -6.27 7.79 12.14
C LEU A 97 -5.52 8.85 11.34
N HIS A 98 -6.25 9.55 10.48
CA HIS A 98 -5.73 10.55 9.55
C HIS A 98 -4.62 10.01 8.63
N THR A 99 -4.60 8.69 8.38
CA THR A 99 -3.58 8.07 7.56
C THR A 99 -4.16 7.58 6.25
N VAL A 100 -3.50 7.94 5.15
CA VAL A 100 -3.77 7.41 3.82
C VAL A 100 -2.62 6.52 3.40
N VAL A 101 -2.96 5.42 2.75
CA VAL A 101 -2.01 4.40 2.30
C VAL A 101 -2.29 4.14 0.83
N HIS A 102 -1.26 4.14 0.00
CA HIS A 102 -1.43 3.83 -1.42
C HIS A 102 -0.25 3.03 -1.96
N LEU A 103 -0.58 2.11 -2.84
CA LEU A 103 0.33 1.07 -3.34
C LEU A 103 0.53 1.23 -4.84
N TRP A 104 1.80 1.21 -5.25
CA TRP A 104 2.23 1.31 -6.65
C TRP A 104 3.08 0.11 -7.02
N SER A 105 2.93 -0.40 -8.25
CA SER A 105 3.80 -1.43 -8.81
C SER A 105 4.81 -0.80 -9.77
N TYR A 106 6.03 -1.33 -9.79
CA TYR A 106 7.09 -0.95 -10.73
C TYR A 106 7.89 -2.19 -11.14
N PRO A 107 8.44 -2.25 -12.36
CA PRO A 107 9.32 -3.35 -12.76
C PRO A 107 10.60 -3.44 -11.91
N ASN A 108 11.18 -2.29 -11.55
CA ASN A 108 12.40 -2.19 -10.74
C ASN A 108 12.60 -0.76 -10.20
N LEU A 109 13.67 -0.56 -9.40
CA LEU A 109 13.98 0.75 -8.81
C LEU A 109 14.38 1.83 -9.82
N ALA A 110 14.98 1.46 -10.96
CA ALA A 110 15.34 2.40 -12.01
C ALA A 110 14.09 2.92 -12.73
N ALA A 111 13.20 2.02 -13.15
CA ALA A 111 11.90 2.37 -13.72
C ALA A 111 11.08 3.23 -12.75
N ARG A 112 11.09 2.89 -11.45
CA ARG A 112 10.47 3.74 -10.41
C ARG A 112 11.02 5.16 -10.43
N LYS A 113 12.34 5.33 -10.53
CA LYS A 113 12.98 6.65 -10.58
C LYS A 113 12.52 7.42 -11.82
N GLU A 114 12.63 6.81 -12.99
CA GLU A 114 12.26 7.41 -14.28
C GLU A 114 10.79 7.84 -14.31
N THR A 115 9.87 6.95 -13.91
CA THR A 115 8.44 7.25 -13.81
C THR A 115 8.15 8.41 -12.86
N ARG A 116 8.85 8.48 -11.71
CA ARG A 116 8.70 9.59 -10.76
C ARG A 116 9.18 10.91 -11.34
N ASP A 117 10.32 10.91 -12.03
CA ASP A 117 10.90 12.11 -12.65
C ASP A 117 10.04 12.60 -13.82
N ALA A 118 9.54 11.69 -14.66
CA ALA A 118 8.66 12.01 -15.78
C ALA A 118 7.34 12.63 -15.30
N ALA A 119 6.75 12.10 -14.23
CA ALA A 119 5.49 12.64 -13.71
C ALA A 119 5.63 14.07 -13.17
N TRP A 120 6.80 14.48 -12.66
CA TRP A 120 7.03 15.87 -12.24
C TRP A 120 6.95 16.87 -13.40
N GLN A 121 7.14 16.42 -14.64
CA GLN A 121 7.02 17.27 -15.83
C GLN A 121 5.56 17.53 -16.23
N VAL A 122 4.59 16.88 -15.58
CA VAL A 122 3.17 17.11 -15.85
C VAL A 122 2.64 18.19 -14.91
N ALA A 123 2.24 19.33 -15.47
CA ALA A 123 1.81 20.51 -14.71
C ALA A 123 0.72 20.19 -13.66
N THR A 124 -0.30 19.41 -14.03
CA THR A 124 -1.37 19.01 -13.11
C THR A 124 -0.88 18.15 -11.95
N TRP A 125 0.18 17.36 -12.14
CA TRP A 125 0.80 16.58 -11.08
C TRP A 125 1.58 17.48 -10.10
N ASN A 126 2.35 18.43 -10.62
CA ASN A 126 3.08 19.39 -9.78
C ASN A 126 2.11 20.19 -8.88
N ASP A 127 1.01 20.69 -9.45
CA ASP A 127 -0.03 21.39 -8.71
C ASP A 127 -0.64 20.50 -7.62
N THR A 128 -0.96 19.25 -7.95
CA THR A 128 -1.50 18.28 -6.99
C THR A 128 -0.54 18.07 -5.82
N VAL A 129 0.76 17.90 -6.09
CA VAL A 129 1.77 17.71 -5.03
C VAL A 129 1.88 18.96 -4.17
N SER A 130 1.91 20.15 -4.76
CA SER A 130 2.03 21.41 -4.02
C SER A 130 0.85 21.67 -3.07
N GLN A 131 -0.36 21.25 -3.43
CA GLN A 131 -1.54 21.39 -2.58
C GLN A 131 -1.57 20.32 -1.49
N THR A 132 -1.25 19.07 -1.84
CA THR A 132 -1.37 17.93 -0.93
C THR A 132 -0.27 17.89 0.12
N VAL A 133 0.95 18.31 -0.20
CA VAL A 133 2.08 18.28 0.76
C VAL A 133 1.84 19.16 1.99
N LYS A 134 1.09 20.26 1.84
CA LYS A 134 0.76 21.18 2.94
C LYS A 134 -0.16 20.53 3.98
N LEU A 135 -0.90 19.50 3.58
CA LEU A 135 -1.87 18.77 4.38
C LEU A 135 -1.28 17.56 5.12
N ILE A 136 0.01 17.26 4.88
CA ILE A 136 0.70 16.07 5.38
C ILE A 136 1.69 16.47 6.48
N ASP A 137 1.69 15.75 7.59
CA ASP A 137 2.68 15.89 8.67
C ASP A 137 3.87 14.95 8.50
N LYS A 138 3.61 13.71 8.08
CA LYS A 138 4.66 12.69 7.92
C LYS A 138 4.39 11.81 6.73
N MET A 139 5.46 11.46 6.00
CA MET A 139 5.43 10.53 4.88
C MET A 139 6.40 9.38 5.11
N HIS A 140 5.96 8.17 4.78
CA HIS A 140 6.80 6.97 4.76
C HIS A 140 6.67 6.27 3.41
N ALA A 141 7.77 5.69 2.92
CA ALA A 141 7.80 4.89 1.71
C ALA A 141 8.55 3.60 1.98
N GLN A 142 7.97 2.47 1.58
CA GLN A 142 8.55 1.14 1.73
C GLN A 142 8.59 0.45 0.38
N ILE A 143 9.76 -0.09 0.04
CA ILE A 143 9.94 -0.93 -1.14
C ILE A 143 9.80 -2.38 -0.71
N MET A 144 8.93 -3.11 -1.40
CA MET A 144 8.57 -4.48 -1.07
C MET A 144 8.72 -5.36 -2.31
N ARG A 145 9.02 -6.64 -2.08
CA ARG A 145 8.94 -7.68 -3.09
C ARG A 145 7.82 -8.64 -2.69
N PRO A 146 6.94 -9.04 -3.61
CA PRO A 146 5.95 -10.05 -3.32
C PRO A 146 6.67 -11.38 -3.02
N LEU A 147 6.13 -12.15 -2.07
CA LEU A 147 6.60 -13.51 -1.80
C LEU A 147 6.07 -14.46 -2.89
N PRO A 148 6.69 -15.63 -3.12
CA PRO A 148 6.30 -16.54 -4.20
C PRO A 148 4.85 -17.03 -4.18
N PHE A 149 4.23 -17.05 -2.99
CA PHE A 149 2.83 -17.45 -2.78
C PHE A 149 1.86 -16.25 -2.75
N SER A 150 2.35 -15.03 -2.94
CA SER A 150 1.50 -13.86 -3.02
C SER A 150 0.68 -13.91 -4.29
N PRO A 151 -0.62 -13.61 -4.27
CA PRO A 151 -1.41 -13.40 -5.49
C PRO A 151 -0.88 -12.23 -6.34
N LEU A 152 0.00 -11.41 -5.77
CA LEU A 152 0.67 -10.27 -6.39
C LEU A 152 2.12 -10.60 -6.82
N HIS A 153 2.51 -11.89 -6.82
CA HIS A 153 3.85 -12.29 -7.25
C HIS A 153 4.07 -11.94 -8.72
#